data_AF-A0A136J3L9-F1
#
_entry.id   AF-A0A136J3L9-F1
#
_cell.length_a   1.000
_cell.length_b   1.000
_cell.length_c   1.000
_cell.angle_alpha   90.00
_cell.angle_beta   90.00
_cell.angle_gamma   90.00
#
_symmetry.space_group_name_H-M   'P 1'
#
loop_
_entity.id
_entity.type
_entity.pdbx_description
1 polymer ?
#
loop_
_entity_poly.entity_id
_entity_poly.type
_entity_poly.pdbx_seq_one_letter_code
_entity_poly.pdbx_strand_id
1 'polypeptide(L)'
;MHTTTLALIFSVALSQVAAYDITFWANKGCRSGAPVHWMGGPNQGCRQDWLGTYASAMVKSTGSVDDNFMLVFFSSPDCNPDTIIWNGDENTGGCIEVNNAKSFEVWDLS
;
A
#
# COMPACT_ATOMS: atom_id res chain seq x y z
N MET A 1 0.19 51.81 -20.14
CA MET A 1 0.49 51.17 -18.84
C MET A 1 -0.09 49.77 -18.90
N HIS A 2 0.72 48.73 -18.97
CA HIS A 2 0.26 47.34 -18.95
C HIS A 2 0.95 46.64 -17.78
N THR A 3 0.17 46.31 -16.76
CA THR A 3 0.60 45.59 -15.55
C THR A 3 0.42 44.10 -15.80
N THR A 4 1.53 43.38 -15.93
CA THR A 4 1.53 41.92 -16.09
C THR A 4 1.58 41.28 -14.70
N THR A 5 0.46 40.71 -14.26
CA THR A 5 0.37 39.99 -12.97
C THR A 5 0.97 38.59 -13.14
N LEU A 6 2.13 38.32 -12.52
CA LEU A 6 2.69 36.96 -12.41
C LEU A 6 1.89 36.17 -11.36
N ALA A 7 1.22 35.10 -11.79
CA ALA A 7 0.62 34.13 -10.88
C ALA A 7 1.70 33.16 -10.37
N LEU A 8 2.02 33.25 -9.09
CA LEU A 8 2.86 32.28 -8.37
C LEU A 8 2.04 31.00 -8.13
N ILE A 9 2.35 29.95 -8.88
CA ILE A 9 1.82 28.60 -8.62
C ILE A 9 2.62 28.02 -7.45
N PHE A 10 2.00 27.97 -6.27
CA PHE A 10 2.57 27.37 -5.07
C PHE A 10 2.34 25.85 -5.13
N SER A 11 3.32 25.11 -5.66
CA SER A 11 3.28 23.65 -5.66
C SER A 11 3.45 23.14 -4.23
N VAL A 12 2.35 22.75 -3.58
CA VAL A 12 2.38 22.06 -2.29
C VAL A 12 3.04 20.70 -2.52
N ALA A 13 4.27 20.52 -2.03
CA ALA A 13 4.91 19.22 -2.01
C ALA A 13 4.16 18.33 -1.02
N LEU A 14 3.28 17.47 -1.54
CA LEU A 14 2.70 16.36 -0.77
C LEU A 14 3.85 15.44 -0.36
N SER A 15 4.30 15.55 0.89
CA SER A 15 5.23 14.60 1.48
C SER A 15 4.51 13.24 1.54
N GLN A 16 4.96 12.28 0.73
CA GLN A 16 4.48 10.91 0.82
C GLN A 16 4.93 10.33 2.15
N VAL A 17 3.98 10.14 3.08
CA VAL A 17 4.25 9.42 4.33
C VAL A 17 4.34 7.94 3.97
N ALA A 18 5.50 7.33 4.18
CA ALA A 18 5.60 5.89 4.17
C ALA A 18 5.01 5.36 5.48
N ALA A 19 4.00 4.50 5.38
CA ALA A 19 3.34 3.83 6.50
C ALA A 19 3.84 2.40 6.66
N TYR A 20 4.03 1.69 5.55
CA TYR A 20 4.42 0.29 5.53
C TYR A 20 5.61 0.02 4.61
N ASP A 21 6.48 -0.89 5.05
CA ASP A 21 7.42 -1.67 4.25
C ASP A 21 6.82 -3.07 4.09
N ILE A 22 6.43 -3.40 2.85
CA ILE A 22 5.76 -4.62 2.49
C ILE A 22 6.65 -5.43 1.57
N THR A 23 6.85 -6.69 1.94
CA THR A 23 7.44 -7.68 1.05
C THR A 23 6.39 -8.70 0.65
N PHE A 24 6.25 -8.99 -0.63
CA PHE A 24 5.26 -9.91 -1.16
C PHE A 24 5.91 -11.14 -1.79
N TRP A 25 5.21 -12.27 -1.73
CA TRP A 25 5.61 -13.51 -2.38
C TRP A 25 4.47 -14.11 -3.22
N ALA A 26 4.88 -14.71 -4.34
CA ALA A 26 4.03 -15.53 -5.20
C ALA A 26 3.50 -16.80 -4.52
N ASN A 27 4.26 -17.30 -3.55
CA ASN A 27 4.01 -18.54 -2.85
C ASN A 27 3.53 -18.28 -1.43
N LYS A 28 2.98 -19.31 -0.80
CA LYS A 28 2.59 -19.29 0.62
C LYS A 28 3.81 -19.34 1.54
N GLY A 29 3.66 -18.79 2.74
CA GLY A 29 4.62 -18.88 3.84
C GLY A 29 5.84 -17.96 3.70
N CYS A 30 5.74 -16.88 2.92
CA CYS A 30 6.75 -15.83 2.78
C CYS A 30 8.15 -16.37 2.53
N ARG A 31 8.22 -17.38 1.66
CA ARG A 31 9.42 -18.14 1.36
C ARG A 31 9.45 -18.48 -0.12
N SER A 32 10.67 -18.63 -0.63
CA SER A 32 10.97 -19.08 -1.99
C SER A 32 10.46 -18.15 -3.11
N GLY A 33 11.25 -18.02 -4.18
CA GLY A 33 10.98 -17.09 -5.28
C GLY A 33 11.54 -15.69 -5.02
N ALA A 34 11.54 -14.86 -6.06
CA ALA A 34 11.95 -13.47 -5.97
C ALA A 34 10.80 -12.65 -5.36
N PRO A 35 10.97 -12.06 -4.16
CA PRO A 35 9.94 -11.22 -3.58
C PRO A 35 9.81 -9.89 -4.33
N VAL A 36 8.64 -9.28 -4.20
CA VAL A 36 8.42 -7.88 -4.59
C VAL A 36 8.44 -7.04 -3.32
N HIS A 37 9.16 -5.93 -3.34
CA HIS A 37 9.23 -5.00 -2.22
C HIS A 37 8.52 -3.70 -2.57
N TRP A 38 7.76 -3.18 -1.61
CA TRP A 38 7.08 -1.90 -1.72
C TRP A 38 7.13 -1.18 -0.39
N MET A 39 7.40 0.12 -0.44
CA MET A 39 7.32 0.98 0.73
C MET A 39 6.46 2.19 0.40
N GLY A 40 5.48 2.48 1.24
CA GLY A 40 4.54 3.56 1.00
C GLY A 40 3.44 3.66 2.05
N GLY A 41 2.50 4.56 1.82
CA GLY A 41 1.41 4.83 2.76
C GLY A 41 0.15 5.31 2.03
N PRO A 42 -0.77 6.00 2.74
CA PRO A 42 -2.05 6.40 2.15
C PRO A 42 -1.87 7.40 1.01
N ASN A 43 -2.95 7.64 0.26
CA ASN A 43 -3.00 8.57 -0.88
C ASN A 43 -2.14 8.17 -2.10
N GLN A 44 -1.72 6.91 -2.18
CA GLN A 44 -1.04 6.36 -3.36
C GLN A 44 -1.99 5.61 -4.30
N GLY A 45 -3.28 5.57 -3.96
CA GLY A 45 -4.34 4.89 -4.71
C GLY A 45 -4.18 3.37 -4.76
N CYS A 46 -5.05 2.74 -5.55
CA CYS A 46 -5.00 1.30 -5.79
C CYS A 46 -3.72 0.87 -6.51
N ARG A 47 -3.05 -0.16 -5.98
CA ARG A 47 -1.77 -0.68 -6.49
C ARG A 47 -1.93 -2.06 -7.09
N GLN A 48 -1.37 -2.25 -8.28
CA GLN A 48 -1.29 -3.52 -9.03
C GLN A 48 0.16 -3.77 -9.43
N ASP A 49 1.09 -3.63 -8.47
CA ASP A 49 2.52 -3.60 -8.78
C ASP A 49 3.06 -4.96 -9.30
N TRP A 50 2.22 -5.99 -9.36
CA TRP A 50 2.53 -7.27 -9.98
C TRP A 50 1.41 -7.75 -10.92
N LEU A 51 1.81 -8.24 -12.09
CA LEU A 51 0.92 -8.85 -13.10
C LEU A 51 0.36 -10.23 -12.68
N GLY A 52 0.79 -10.75 -11.52
CA GLY A 52 0.35 -12.02 -10.94
C GLY A 52 -0.51 -11.84 -9.70
N THR A 53 -0.61 -12.89 -8.88
CA THR A 53 -1.35 -12.87 -7.61
C THR A 53 -0.42 -13.12 -6.43
N TYR A 54 -0.45 -12.26 -5.42
CA TYR A 54 0.27 -12.50 -4.16
C TYR A 54 -0.44 -13.57 -3.34
N ALA A 55 0.35 -14.52 -2.82
CA ALA A 55 -0.16 -15.56 -1.94
C ALA A 55 0.17 -15.26 -0.48
N SER A 56 1.32 -14.63 -0.22
CA SER A 56 1.69 -14.19 1.13
C SER A 56 2.46 -12.87 1.12
N ALA A 57 2.47 -12.20 2.27
CA ALA A 57 3.18 -10.94 2.49
C ALA A 57 3.76 -10.85 3.91
N MET A 58 4.78 -10.01 4.06
CA MET A 58 5.26 -9.53 5.35
C MET A 58 5.06 -8.03 5.36
N VAL A 59 4.42 -7.53 6.41
CA VAL A 59 4.08 -6.12 6.57
C VAL A 59 4.81 -5.61 7.80
N LYS A 60 5.53 -4.51 7.65
CA LYS A 60 6.20 -3.81 8.75
C LYS A 60 5.80 -2.36 8.68
N SER A 61 5.53 -1.73 9.81
CA SER A 61 5.41 -0.28 9.82
C SER A 61 6.76 0.38 9.64
N THR A 62 6.75 1.52 8.97
CA THR A 62 7.90 2.42 8.84
C THR A 62 7.81 3.62 9.80
N GLY A 63 6.68 3.77 10.50
CA GLY A 63 6.34 4.88 11.39
C GLY A 63 6.03 4.44 12.81
N SER A 64 5.22 5.22 13.52
CA SER A 64 4.68 4.80 14.82
C SER A 64 3.70 3.65 14.64
N VAL A 65 3.65 2.77 15.65
CA VAL A 65 2.77 1.58 15.63
C VAL A 65 1.28 1.94 15.71
N ASP A 66 0.97 3.16 16.16
CA ASP A 66 -0.39 3.69 16.33
C ASP A 66 -0.83 4.61 15.18
N ASP A 67 -0.26 4.47 13.99
CA ASP A 67 -0.69 5.26 12.83
C ASP A 67 -2.12 4.85 12.41
N ASN A 68 -2.98 5.82 12.06
CA ASN A 68 -4.38 5.60 11.62
C ASN A 68 -4.47 4.99 10.21
N PHE A 69 -3.53 4.13 9.83
CA PHE A 69 -3.45 3.55 8.51
C PHE A 69 -3.83 2.07 8.55
N MET A 70 -4.40 1.59 7.46
CA MET A 70 -4.74 0.19 7.30
C MET A 70 -4.32 -0.29 5.91
N LEU A 71 -3.56 -1.37 5.86
CA LEU A 71 -3.27 -2.05 4.60
C LEU A 71 -4.44 -2.97 4.26
N VAL A 72 -4.91 -2.91 3.02
CA VAL A 72 -6.02 -3.71 2.51
C VAL A 72 -5.59 -4.45 1.25
N PHE A 73 -5.85 -5.76 1.21
CA PHE A 73 -5.67 -6.60 0.03
C PHE A 73 -7.00 -6.99 -0.58
N PHE A 74 -7.02 -7.05 -1.91
CA PHE A 74 -8.22 -7.35 -2.68
C PHE A 74 -7.97 -8.52 -3.64
N SER A 75 -9.00 -9.33 -3.86
CA SER A 75 -8.99 -10.39 -4.88
C SER A 75 -9.32 -9.87 -6.29
N SER A 76 -9.83 -8.65 -6.39
CA SER A 76 -9.97 -7.90 -7.63
C SER A 76 -8.70 -7.11 -7.95
N PRO A 77 -8.47 -6.74 -9.21
CA PRO A 77 -7.37 -5.86 -9.55
C PRO A 77 -7.68 -4.39 -9.22
N ASP A 78 -8.94 -3.97 -9.12
CA ASP A 78 -9.36 -2.56 -9.05
C ASP A 78 -9.58 -2.02 -7.63
N CYS A 79 -9.11 -2.75 -6.60
CA CYS A 79 -9.33 -2.41 -5.19
C CYS A 79 -10.81 -2.22 -4.84
N ASN A 80 -11.69 -2.98 -5.48
CA ASN A 80 -13.11 -2.96 -5.16
C ASN A 80 -13.34 -3.42 -3.70
N PRO A 81 -13.94 -2.60 -2.82
CA PRO A 81 -14.21 -2.94 -1.43
C PRO A 81 -15.02 -4.23 -1.23
N ASP A 82 -15.85 -4.64 -2.19
CA ASP A 82 -16.61 -5.89 -2.13
C ASP A 82 -15.73 -7.14 -2.27
N THR A 83 -14.45 -6.95 -2.56
CA THR A 83 -13.48 -8.03 -2.85
C THR A 83 -12.30 -8.07 -1.88
N ILE A 84 -12.42 -7.38 -0.75
CA ILE A 84 -11.44 -7.40 0.34
C ILE A 84 -11.26 -8.84 0.83
N ILE A 85 -10.02 -9.29 0.88
CA ILE A 85 -9.64 -10.63 1.37
C ILE A 85 -8.78 -10.58 2.62
N TRP A 86 -8.16 -9.43 2.89
CA TRP A 86 -7.42 -9.18 4.12
C TRP A 86 -7.34 -7.68 4.36
N ASN A 87 -7.41 -7.28 5.61
CA ASN A 87 -7.03 -5.94 6.05
C ASN A 87 -6.40 -6.01 7.44
N GLY A 88 -5.52 -5.05 7.74
CA GLY A 88 -4.83 -5.00 9.03
C GLY A 88 -3.66 -4.01 9.04
N ASP A 89 -2.98 -3.99 10.17
CA ASP A 89 -1.78 -3.18 10.45
C ASP A 89 -0.54 -4.09 10.67
N GLU A 90 0.54 -3.51 11.16
CA GLU A 90 1.80 -4.22 11.45
C GLU A 90 1.67 -5.31 12.54
N ASN A 91 0.63 -5.28 13.39
CA ASN A 91 0.52 -6.13 14.59
C ASN A 91 0.34 -7.61 14.25
N THR A 92 0.30 -7.97 12.97
CA THR A 92 0.39 -9.37 12.52
C THR A 92 1.79 -9.95 12.57
N GLY A 93 2.85 -9.13 12.72
CA GLY A 93 4.20 -9.49 13.18
C GLY A 93 4.94 -10.62 12.42
N GLY A 94 4.39 -11.09 11.30
CA GLY A 94 4.82 -12.32 10.67
C GLY A 94 4.30 -12.46 9.24
N CYS A 95 4.51 -13.64 8.68
CA CYS A 95 4.01 -13.95 7.35
C CYS A 95 2.48 -14.04 7.36
N ILE A 96 1.82 -13.21 6.56
CA ILE A 96 0.38 -13.26 6.33
C ILE A 96 0.07 -13.97 5.02
N GLU A 97 -1.00 -14.75 5.00
CA GLU A 97 -1.51 -15.41 3.80
C GLU A 97 -2.62 -14.56 3.19
N VAL A 98 -2.38 -13.96 2.04
CA VAL A 98 -3.34 -13.13 1.30
C VAL A 98 -3.99 -13.90 0.13
N ASN A 99 -3.66 -15.18 -0.05
CA ASN A 99 -4.35 -16.18 -0.88
C ASN A 99 -5.05 -15.62 -2.15
N ASN A 100 -4.25 -15.14 -3.11
CA ASN A 100 -4.67 -14.58 -4.39
C ASN A 100 -5.01 -13.08 -4.38
N ALA A 101 -4.27 -12.27 -3.62
CA ALA A 101 -4.37 -10.82 -3.74
C ALA A 101 -3.89 -10.37 -5.13
N LYS A 102 -4.68 -9.52 -5.79
CA LYS A 102 -4.36 -8.95 -7.11
C LYS A 102 -4.08 -7.45 -7.04
N SER A 103 -4.60 -6.79 -6.01
CA SER A 103 -4.27 -5.41 -5.70
C SER A 103 -4.23 -5.19 -4.20
N PHE A 104 -3.67 -4.04 -3.83
CA PHE A 104 -3.63 -3.57 -2.46
C PHE A 104 -3.75 -2.04 -2.41
N GLU A 105 -4.16 -1.53 -1.27
CA GLU A 105 -4.23 -0.10 -0.98
C GLU A 105 -3.95 0.13 0.51
N VAL A 106 -3.40 1.32 0.82
CA VAL A 106 -3.29 1.79 2.20
C VAL A 106 -4.36 2.85 2.42
N TRP A 107 -5.27 2.59 3.34
CA TRP A 107 -6.35 3.50 3.71
C TRP A 107 -5.94 4.38 4.88
N ASP A 108 -6.39 5.62 4.84
CA ASP A 108 -6.34 6.57 5.95
C ASP A 108 -7.68 6.49 6.71
N LEU A 109 -7.62 6.17 7.99
CA LEU A 109 -8.78 5.99 8.87
C LEU A 109 -9.04 7.20 9.78
N SER A 110 -8.31 8.31 9.59
CA SER A 110 -8.47 9.54 10.37
C SER A 110 -9.71 10.37 10.03
#